data_AF-B0NIF4-F1
#
_entry.id   AF-B0NIF4-F1
#
_cell.length_a   1.000
_cell.length_b   1.000
_cell.length_c   1.000
_cell.angle_alpha   90.00
_cell.angle_beta   90.00
_cell.angle_gamma   90.00
#
_symmetry.space_group_name_H-M   'P 1'
#
loop_
_entity.id
_entity.type
_entity.pdbx_description
1 polymer ?
#
loop_
_entity_poly.entity_id
_entity_poly.type
_entity_poly.pdbx_seq_one_letter_code
_entity_poly.pdbx_strand_id
1 'polypeptide(L)'
;MEIRPLTAAEQNYVYSQSSQISGQTGNIGHLRGDFADSGYGFYTTWFDTRPQWKSEEFKNELDEVVNTLRENHGLLHNRYDMKAFAKSYPSSALQGNYCTEYGFRMDTEKYAFLFRCNPTKGDYNFYCYCYVKEWLDRHMEKAAQGIRFIDPHYKELFRIPDGGKIILHLSWGETAERSCRFIDEYHTEIGGNIYHICEFAERMERNGHTYEPKPQEPPHKTVRHKEYER
;
A
#
# COMPACT_ATOMS: atom_id res chain seq x y z
N MET A 1 -4.78 -21.27 -7.12
CA MET A 1 -4.37 -19.90 -6.70
C MET A 1 -3.26 -20.03 -5.67
N GLU A 2 -2.21 -19.22 -5.75
CA GLU A 2 -1.09 -19.24 -4.80
C GLU A 2 -0.96 -17.87 -4.13
N ILE A 3 -0.75 -17.86 -2.82
CA ILE A 3 -0.53 -16.66 -2.03
C ILE A 3 0.97 -16.45 -1.80
N ARG A 4 1.44 -15.23 -1.99
CA ARG A 4 2.86 -14.87 -1.80
C ARG A 4 3.01 -13.55 -1.05
N PRO A 5 4.18 -13.27 -0.45
CA PRO A 5 4.48 -11.95 0.10
C PRO A 5 4.37 -10.84 -0.96
N LEU A 6 4.02 -9.62 -0.51
CA LEU A 6 4.10 -8.42 -1.34
C LEU A 6 5.56 -8.09 -1.70
N THR A 7 5.76 -7.62 -2.92
CA THR A 7 6.95 -6.85 -3.30
C THR A 7 6.89 -5.45 -2.71
N ALA A 8 8.04 -4.75 -2.65
CA ALA A 8 8.09 -3.38 -2.13
C ALA A 8 7.14 -2.42 -2.87
N ALA A 9 7.01 -2.55 -4.19
CA ALA A 9 6.10 -1.73 -4.99
C ALA A 9 4.62 -2.00 -4.63
N GLU A 10 4.26 -3.27 -4.40
CA GLU A 10 2.87 -3.64 -4.08
C GLU A 10 2.41 -3.16 -2.69
N GLN A 11 3.35 -2.88 -1.76
CA GLN A 11 3.01 -2.35 -0.42
C GLN A 11 2.31 -1.00 -0.50
N ASN A 12 2.56 -0.23 -1.56
CA ASN A 12 1.88 1.04 -1.83
C ASN A 12 0.39 0.86 -2.17
N TYR A 13 -0.06 -0.38 -2.42
CA TYR A 13 -1.43 -0.71 -2.85
C TYR A 13 -2.23 -1.51 -1.82
N VAL A 14 -1.82 -1.46 -0.54
CA VAL A 14 -2.61 -2.00 0.57
C VAL A 14 -3.08 -0.95 1.57
N TYR A 15 -3.19 0.29 1.10
CA TYR A 15 -3.76 1.42 1.83
C TYR A 15 -4.69 2.20 0.90
N SER A 16 -5.52 3.06 1.48
CA SER A 16 -6.36 3.98 0.71
C SER A 16 -5.49 4.88 -0.18
N GLN A 17 -5.99 5.16 -1.38
CA GLN A 17 -5.30 5.94 -2.43
C GLN A 17 -6.20 7.08 -2.90
N SER A 18 -5.63 8.07 -3.58
CA SER A 18 -6.45 9.07 -4.28
C SER A 18 -7.34 8.45 -5.35
N SER A 19 -8.37 9.20 -5.72
CA SER A 19 -9.32 8.84 -6.78
C SER A 19 -8.66 8.60 -8.13
N GLN A 20 -7.55 9.29 -8.41
CA GLN A 20 -6.77 9.22 -9.63
C GLN A 20 -6.04 7.87 -9.72
N ILE A 21 -5.25 7.53 -8.70
CA ILE A 21 -4.53 6.25 -8.65
C ILE A 21 -5.54 5.10 -8.63
N SER A 22 -6.56 5.18 -7.77
CA SER A 22 -7.62 4.16 -7.70
C SER A 22 -8.32 3.94 -9.04
N GLY A 23 -8.47 5.01 -9.84
CA GLY A 23 -9.02 4.93 -11.19
C GLY A 23 -8.09 4.20 -12.17
N GLN A 24 -6.79 4.48 -12.11
CA GLN A 24 -5.80 3.88 -13.00
C GLN A 24 -5.48 2.41 -12.66
N THR A 25 -5.54 2.04 -11.39
CA THR A 25 -5.22 0.67 -10.93
C THR A 25 -6.42 -0.27 -10.98
N GLY A 26 -7.61 0.20 -11.36
CA GLY A 26 -8.80 -0.63 -11.35
C GLY A 26 -9.24 -1.02 -9.93
N ASN A 27 -9.05 -0.16 -8.93
CA ASN A 27 -9.43 -0.44 -7.54
C ASN A 27 -10.95 -0.56 -7.39
N ILE A 28 -11.44 -1.77 -7.16
CA ILE A 28 -12.86 -2.08 -7.05
C ILE A 28 -13.38 -1.67 -5.67
N GLY A 29 -12.60 -1.97 -4.65
CA GLY A 29 -12.94 -1.77 -3.25
C GLY A 29 -12.07 -2.61 -2.35
N HIS A 30 -12.43 -2.67 -1.07
CA HIS A 30 -11.73 -3.54 -0.13
C HIS A 30 -12.66 -4.21 0.87
N LEU A 31 -12.28 -5.41 1.27
CA LEU A 31 -12.89 -6.15 2.37
C LEU A 31 -12.08 -5.89 3.63
N ARG A 32 -12.71 -5.42 4.70
CA ARG A 32 -12.10 -5.33 6.04
C ARG A 32 -12.61 -6.47 6.89
N GLY A 33 -11.74 -7.17 7.60
CA GLY A 33 -12.12 -8.28 8.46
C GLY A 33 -11.56 -8.22 9.87
N ASP A 34 -12.29 -8.85 10.79
CA ASP A 34 -11.99 -8.96 12.21
C ASP A 34 -12.25 -10.40 12.70
N PHE A 35 -11.33 -10.93 13.50
CA PHE A 35 -11.46 -12.25 14.12
C PHE A 35 -12.09 -12.22 15.52
N ALA A 36 -12.63 -11.06 15.92
CA ALA A 36 -13.24 -10.78 17.21
C ALA A 36 -12.27 -10.98 18.39
N ASP A 37 -12.78 -10.75 19.61
CA ASP A 37 -11.96 -10.83 20.82
C ASP A 37 -11.33 -12.22 21.01
N SER A 38 -12.11 -13.28 20.73
CA SER A 38 -11.67 -14.67 20.84
C SER A 38 -10.54 -15.04 19.87
N GLY A 39 -10.44 -14.34 18.74
CA GLY A 39 -9.53 -14.64 17.66
C GLY A 39 -10.00 -15.74 16.72
N TYR A 40 -11.20 -16.29 16.93
CA TYR A 40 -11.81 -17.35 16.09
C TYR A 40 -13.08 -16.88 15.36
N GLY A 41 -13.54 -15.64 15.59
CA GLY A 41 -14.63 -15.06 14.83
C GLY A 41 -14.23 -14.82 13.38
N PHE A 42 -15.18 -14.50 12.52
CA PHE A 42 -14.88 -14.05 11.15
C PHE A 42 -15.95 -13.06 10.70
N TYR A 43 -15.70 -11.78 10.95
CA TYR A 43 -16.60 -10.69 10.61
C TYR A 43 -15.99 -9.85 9.52
N THR A 44 -16.75 -9.54 8.48
CA THR A 44 -16.25 -8.78 7.34
C THR A 44 -17.21 -7.65 6.96
N THR A 45 -16.65 -6.56 6.46
CA THR A 45 -17.40 -5.43 5.90
C THR A 45 -16.74 -5.02 4.59
N TRP A 46 -17.56 -4.88 3.54
CA TRP A 46 -17.11 -4.41 2.23
C TRP A 46 -17.19 -2.89 2.14
N PHE A 47 -16.20 -2.28 1.50
CA PHE A 47 -16.14 -0.85 1.22
C PHE A 47 -15.91 -0.64 -0.28
N ASP A 48 -16.88 -0.02 -0.95
CA ASP A 48 -16.78 0.29 -2.37
C ASP A 48 -15.78 1.44 -2.62
N THR A 49 -14.95 1.27 -3.65
CA THR A 49 -14.15 2.36 -4.22
C THR A 49 -14.69 2.73 -5.60
N ARG A 50 -14.91 1.73 -6.46
CA ARG A 50 -15.49 1.88 -7.81
C ARG A 50 -16.53 0.78 -8.04
N PRO A 51 -17.79 0.98 -7.58
CA PRO A 51 -18.81 -0.08 -7.60
C PRO A 51 -19.15 -0.56 -9.02
N GLN A 52 -18.90 0.25 -10.05
CA GLN A 52 -19.11 -0.15 -11.44
C GLN A 52 -18.23 -1.32 -11.90
N TRP A 53 -17.12 -1.62 -11.20
CA TRP A 53 -16.25 -2.76 -11.51
C TRP A 53 -16.54 -3.99 -10.65
N LYS A 54 -17.50 -3.91 -9.71
CA LYS A 54 -17.91 -4.99 -8.83
C LYS A 54 -18.91 -5.92 -9.55
N SER A 55 -18.41 -6.62 -10.56
CA SER A 55 -19.18 -7.61 -11.32
C SER A 55 -19.57 -8.81 -10.45
N GLU A 56 -20.50 -9.63 -10.93
CA GLU A 56 -20.84 -10.89 -10.24
C GLU A 56 -19.69 -11.90 -10.30
N GLU A 57 -18.97 -11.94 -11.42
CA GLU A 57 -17.73 -12.70 -11.58
C GLU A 57 -16.71 -12.35 -10.50
N PHE A 58 -16.45 -11.05 -10.29
CA PHE A 58 -15.55 -10.57 -9.24
C PHE A 58 -15.97 -11.04 -7.85
N LYS A 59 -17.27 -10.97 -7.51
CA LYS A 59 -17.76 -11.39 -6.19
C LYS A 59 -17.53 -12.88 -5.96
N ASN A 60 -17.82 -13.70 -6.96
CA ASN A 60 -17.59 -15.15 -6.88
C ASN A 60 -16.10 -15.47 -6.68
N GLU A 61 -15.21 -14.80 -7.41
CA GLU A 61 -13.76 -14.98 -7.28
C GLU A 61 -13.24 -14.47 -5.91
N LEU A 62 -13.77 -13.36 -5.41
CA LEU A 62 -13.46 -12.87 -4.06
C LEU A 62 -13.87 -13.89 -2.99
N ASP A 63 -15.08 -14.44 -3.10
CA ASP A 63 -15.58 -15.45 -2.17
C ASP A 63 -14.73 -16.73 -2.22
N GLU A 64 -14.32 -17.17 -3.42
CA GLU A 64 -13.43 -18.32 -3.59
C GLU A 64 -12.06 -18.08 -2.94
N VAL A 65 -11.45 -16.92 -3.17
CA VAL A 65 -10.16 -16.52 -2.58
C VAL A 65 -10.26 -16.48 -1.05
N VAL A 66 -11.29 -15.81 -0.51
CA VAL A 66 -11.48 -15.68 0.94
C VAL A 66 -11.70 -17.06 1.57
N ASN A 67 -12.57 -17.90 1.01
CA ASN A 67 -12.83 -19.23 1.56
C ASN A 67 -11.60 -20.13 1.48
N THR A 68 -10.84 -20.09 0.37
CA THR A 68 -9.57 -20.82 0.25
C THR A 68 -8.60 -20.44 1.37
N LEU A 69 -8.47 -19.14 1.67
CA LEU A 69 -7.57 -18.67 2.73
C LEU A 69 -8.09 -18.93 4.15
N ARG A 70 -9.36 -19.29 4.31
CA ARG A 70 -9.97 -19.68 5.60
C ARG A 70 -9.77 -21.16 5.92
N GLU A 71 -9.48 -21.99 4.95
CA GLU A 71 -9.28 -23.42 5.15
C GLU A 71 -7.85 -23.76 5.59
N ASN A 72 -7.64 -24.97 6.13
CA ASN A 72 -6.32 -25.59 6.34
C ASN A 72 -5.27 -24.73 7.05
N HIS A 73 -5.64 -24.02 8.12
CA HIS A 73 -4.75 -23.09 8.83
C HIS A 73 -4.17 -21.97 7.93
N GLY A 74 -4.94 -21.57 6.92
CA GLY A 74 -4.60 -20.49 6.02
C GLY A 74 -4.60 -19.10 6.67
N LEU A 75 -4.16 -18.11 5.91
CA LEU A 75 -3.96 -16.72 6.38
C LEU A 75 -5.22 -16.12 7.04
N LEU A 76 -6.42 -16.50 6.57
CA LEU A 76 -7.70 -15.97 7.03
C LEU A 76 -8.48 -16.95 7.93
N HIS A 77 -7.87 -18.07 8.34
CA HIS A 77 -8.56 -19.09 9.14
C HIS A 77 -8.96 -18.57 10.52
N ASN A 78 -8.01 -17.97 11.25
CA ASN A 78 -8.21 -17.32 12.54
C ASN A 78 -6.98 -16.46 12.88
N ARG A 79 -7.02 -15.67 13.96
CA ARG A 79 -5.93 -14.75 14.32
C ARG A 79 -4.61 -15.46 14.66
N TYR A 80 -4.69 -16.66 15.24
CA TYR A 80 -3.50 -17.42 15.65
C TYR A 80 -2.78 -18.01 14.45
N ASP A 81 -3.53 -18.58 13.51
CA ASP A 81 -3.00 -19.11 12.26
C ASP A 81 -2.50 -17.99 11.37
N MET A 82 -3.18 -16.84 11.30
CA MET A 82 -2.66 -15.64 10.63
C MET A 82 -1.28 -15.25 11.19
N LYS A 83 -1.13 -15.25 12.52
CA LYS A 83 0.15 -14.93 13.17
C LYS A 83 1.23 -15.97 12.83
N ALA A 84 0.89 -17.25 12.79
CA ALA A 84 1.81 -18.32 12.43
C ALA A 84 2.23 -18.23 10.94
N PHE A 85 1.26 -17.99 10.06
CA PHE A 85 1.46 -17.79 8.63
C PHE A 85 2.33 -16.57 8.36
N ALA A 86 2.06 -15.43 8.99
CA ALA A 86 2.88 -14.22 8.89
C ALA A 86 4.35 -14.48 9.28
N LYS A 87 4.58 -15.28 10.33
CA LYS A 87 5.93 -15.64 10.80
C LYS A 87 6.70 -16.53 9.82
N SER A 88 6.03 -17.35 9.01
CA SER A 88 6.71 -18.17 7.99
C SER A 88 7.17 -17.34 6.79
N TYR A 89 6.67 -16.10 6.65
CA TYR A 89 7.07 -15.16 5.61
C TYR A 89 7.63 -13.84 6.19
N PRO A 90 8.84 -13.81 6.78
CA PRO A 90 9.40 -12.58 7.35
C PRO A 90 9.50 -11.41 6.36
N SER A 91 9.65 -11.69 5.07
CA SER A 91 9.68 -10.68 3.99
C SER A 91 8.34 -10.00 3.73
N SER A 92 7.25 -10.51 4.28
CA SER A 92 5.91 -9.88 4.20
C SER A 92 5.73 -8.74 5.19
N ALA A 93 6.65 -8.56 6.15
CA ALA A 93 6.51 -7.54 7.18
C ALA A 93 6.46 -6.13 6.59
N LEU A 94 5.46 -5.36 7.02
CA LEU A 94 5.25 -3.95 6.75
C LEU A 94 5.47 -3.17 8.04
N GLN A 95 6.10 -2.00 7.94
CA GLN A 95 6.24 -1.11 9.09
C GLN A 95 4.91 -0.40 9.37
N GLY A 96 4.09 -0.99 10.24
CA GLY A 96 2.85 -0.37 10.71
C GLY A 96 3.10 0.70 11.78
N ASN A 97 2.08 1.52 12.04
CA ASN A 97 2.17 2.65 12.99
C ASN A 97 2.33 2.22 14.46
N TYR A 98 1.78 1.06 14.83
CA TYR A 98 1.74 0.57 16.22
C TYR A 98 2.29 -0.85 16.38
N CYS A 99 2.15 -1.67 15.35
CA CYS A 99 2.61 -3.05 15.32
C CYS A 99 3.05 -3.42 13.90
N THR A 100 3.81 -4.51 13.76
CA THR A 100 4.18 -5.05 12.45
C THR A 100 2.94 -5.61 11.75
N GLU A 101 2.59 -5.02 10.62
CA GLU A 101 1.59 -5.57 9.69
C GLU A 101 2.27 -6.51 8.70
N TYR A 102 1.50 -7.30 7.96
CA TYR A 102 2.02 -8.25 6.99
C TYR A 102 1.26 -8.17 5.67
N GLY A 103 1.99 -8.15 4.56
CA GLY A 103 1.48 -7.98 3.22
C GLY A 103 1.53 -9.26 2.39
N PHE A 104 0.40 -9.64 1.79
CA PHE A 104 0.34 -10.76 0.83
C PHE A 104 -0.41 -10.39 -0.45
N ARG A 105 -0.12 -11.08 -1.55
CA ARG A 105 -0.88 -11.00 -2.79
C ARG A 105 -1.29 -12.40 -3.23
N MET A 106 -2.52 -12.50 -3.70
CA MET A 106 -3.08 -13.68 -4.35
C MET A 106 -3.83 -13.21 -5.59
N ASP A 107 -3.62 -13.91 -6.69
CA ASP A 107 -4.21 -13.54 -7.98
C ASP A 107 -5.15 -14.65 -8.46
N THR A 108 -6.19 -14.22 -9.17
CA THR A 108 -6.95 -15.04 -10.10
C THR A 108 -6.56 -14.68 -11.53
N GLU A 109 -7.33 -15.14 -12.53
CA GLU A 109 -7.08 -14.78 -13.92
C GLU A 109 -7.23 -13.27 -14.15
N LYS A 110 -8.29 -12.66 -13.61
CA LYS A 110 -8.66 -11.25 -13.89
C LYS A 110 -8.38 -10.29 -12.74
N TYR A 111 -8.32 -10.77 -11.51
CA TYR A 111 -8.28 -9.91 -10.33
C TYR A 111 -7.05 -10.18 -9.46
N ALA A 112 -6.59 -9.12 -8.81
CA ALA A 112 -5.50 -9.16 -7.84
C ALA A 112 -6.04 -8.79 -6.46
N PHE A 113 -5.73 -9.61 -5.47
CA PHE A 113 -6.17 -9.49 -4.08
C PHE A 113 -4.96 -9.25 -3.20
N LEU A 114 -4.81 -8.02 -2.71
CA LEU A 114 -3.69 -7.63 -1.87
C LEU A 114 -4.15 -7.49 -0.42
N PHE A 115 -3.57 -8.30 0.44
CA PHE A 115 -3.89 -8.40 1.86
C PHE A 115 -2.92 -7.60 2.70
N ARG A 116 -3.45 -6.79 3.63
CA ARG A 116 -2.73 -6.24 4.78
C ARG A 116 -3.28 -6.88 6.04
N CYS A 117 -2.43 -7.54 6.80
CA CYS A 117 -2.81 -8.34 7.95
C CYS A 117 -2.18 -7.79 9.24
N ASN A 118 -2.98 -7.71 10.30
CA ASN A 118 -2.58 -7.31 11.64
C ASN A 118 -3.02 -8.42 12.64
N PRO A 119 -2.10 -9.27 13.13
CA PRO A 119 -2.45 -10.33 14.07
C PRO A 119 -2.67 -9.84 15.51
N THR A 120 -2.69 -8.52 15.75
CA THR A 120 -2.87 -7.93 17.08
C THR A 120 -4.33 -8.04 17.53
N LYS A 121 -4.54 -8.33 18.82
CA LYS A 121 -5.87 -8.36 19.43
C LYS A 121 -6.39 -6.94 19.64
N GLY A 122 -7.68 -6.71 19.39
CA GLY A 122 -8.36 -5.43 19.67
C GLY A 122 -8.32 -4.40 18.53
N ASP A 123 -7.90 -4.83 17.34
CA ASP A 123 -7.91 -4.03 16.11
C ASP A 123 -8.42 -4.91 14.95
N TYR A 124 -8.72 -4.30 13.80
CA TYR A 124 -9.09 -5.03 12.59
C TYR A 124 -7.92 -5.89 12.12
N ASN A 125 -8.18 -7.16 11.85
CA ASN A 125 -7.13 -8.12 11.60
C ASN A 125 -6.70 -8.22 10.14
N PHE A 126 -7.55 -7.84 9.18
CA PHE A 126 -7.09 -7.75 7.80
C PHE A 126 -7.88 -6.77 6.94
N TYR A 127 -7.24 -6.37 5.85
CA TYR A 127 -7.80 -5.64 4.73
C TYR A 127 -7.42 -6.38 3.45
N CYS A 128 -8.37 -6.62 2.55
CA CYS A 128 -8.15 -7.18 1.22
C CYS A 128 -8.53 -6.13 0.19
N TYR A 129 -7.54 -5.47 -0.40
CA TYR A 129 -7.72 -4.51 -1.48
C TYR A 129 -7.80 -5.25 -2.81
N CYS A 130 -8.88 -4.98 -3.56
CA CYS A 130 -9.24 -5.75 -4.74
C CYS A 130 -9.10 -4.90 -6.01
N TYR A 131 -8.35 -5.42 -6.98
CA TYR A 131 -8.01 -4.69 -8.20
C TYR A 131 -8.30 -5.52 -9.45
N VAL A 132 -8.54 -4.83 -10.57
CA VAL A 132 -8.36 -5.42 -11.90
C VAL A 132 -6.87 -5.67 -12.11
N LYS A 133 -6.46 -6.94 -12.17
CA LYS A 133 -5.04 -7.36 -12.13
C LYS A 133 -4.20 -6.67 -13.20
N GLU A 134 -4.66 -6.69 -14.44
CA GLU A 134 -3.95 -6.12 -15.58
C GLU A 134 -3.70 -4.61 -15.39
N TRP A 135 -4.65 -3.89 -14.82
CA TRP A 135 -4.56 -2.43 -14.66
C TRP A 135 -3.62 -2.07 -13.53
N LEU A 136 -3.69 -2.80 -12.41
CA LEU A 136 -2.74 -2.67 -11.31
C LEU A 136 -1.31 -2.95 -11.78
N ASP A 137 -1.08 -4.10 -12.44
CA ASP A 137 0.24 -4.50 -12.94
C ASP A 137 0.82 -3.46 -13.91
N ARG A 138 -0.01 -2.97 -14.86
CA ARG A 138 0.40 -1.94 -15.82
C ARG A 138 0.71 -0.59 -15.15
N HIS A 139 -0.06 -0.19 -14.14
CA HIS A 139 0.21 1.04 -13.41
C HIS A 139 1.52 0.93 -12.62
N MET A 140 1.78 -0.21 -11.96
CA MET A 140 3.05 -0.46 -11.26
C MET A 140 4.25 -0.48 -12.20
N GLU A 141 4.11 -1.06 -13.39
CA GLU A 141 5.15 -1.04 -14.42
C GLU A 141 5.53 0.39 -14.82
N LYS A 142 4.54 1.27 -15.03
CA LYS A 142 4.78 2.69 -15.28
C LYS A 142 5.41 3.38 -14.07
N ALA A 143 4.88 3.13 -12.88
CA ALA A 143 5.37 3.72 -11.65
C ALA A 143 6.85 3.36 -11.35
N ALA A 144 7.33 2.23 -11.88
CA ALA A 144 8.73 1.81 -11.76
C ALA A 144 9.73 2.78 -12.44
N GLN A 145 9.29 3.64 -13.36
CA GLN A 145 10.13 4.69 -13.96
C GLN A 145 10.42 5.85 -12.98
N GLY A 146 9.73 5.89 -11.84
CA GLY A 146 9.89 6.88 -10.79
C GLY A 146 9.14 8.18 -11.04
N ILE A 147 8.91 8.90 -9.96
CA ILE A 147 8.28 10.22 -9.91
C ILE A 147 9.35 11.25 -10.22
N ARG A 148 9.11 12.02 -11.27
CA ARG A 148 10.00 13.07 -11.76
C ARG A 148 9.75 14.39 -11.04
N PHE A 149 10.84 15.02 -10.61
CA PHE A 149 10.82 16.38 -10.07
C PHE A 149 11.64 17.31 -10.95
N ILE A 150 11.12 18.53 -11.18
CA ILE A 150 11.68 19.49 -12.13
C ILE A 150 11.80 20.89 -11.52
N ASP A 151 12.65 21.72 -12.11
CA ASP A 151 12.58 23.17 -11.89
C ASP A 151 11.46 23.82 -12.76
N PRO A 152 11.13 25.10 -12.53
CA PRO A 152 10.15 25.83 -13.35
C PRO A 152 10.54 25.97 -14.83
N HIS A 153 11.80 25.72 -15.19
CA HIS A 153 12.31 25.73 -16.57
C HIS A 153 12.30 24.33 -17.21
N TYR A 154 11.55 23.39 -16.63
CA TYR A 154 11.35 22.03 -17.14
C TYR A 154 12.57 21.10 -17.05
N LYS A 155 13.64 21.53 -16.38
CA LYS A 155 14.84 20.72 -16.18
C LYS A 155 14.57 19.69 -15.09
N GLU A 156 14.80 18.41 -15.39
CA GLU A 156 14.74 17.34 -14.40
C GLU A 156 15.84 17.54 -13.34
N LEU A 157 15.44 17.57 -12.08
CA LEU A 157 16.33 17.68 -10.93
C LEU A 157 16.72 16.30 -10.42
N PHE A 158 15.72 15.44 -10.20
CA PHE A 158 15.89 14.06 -9.74
C PHE A 158 14.60 13.24 -9.93
N ARG A 159 14.70 11.93 -9.72
CA ARG A 159 13.57 11.00 -9.63
C ARG A 159 13.59 10.24 -8.30
N ILE A 160 12.41 9.91 -7.79
CA ILE A 160 12.23 9.00 -6.64
C ILE A 160 11.32 7.83 -7.03
N PRO A 161 11.47 6.64 -6.44
CA PRO A 161 10.53 5.54 -6.67
C PRO A 161 9.11 5.87 -6.15
N ASP A 162 8.09 5.21 -6.69
CA ASP A 162 6.72 5.33 -6.17
C ASP A 162 6.64 4.93 -4.69
N GLY A 163 5.93 5.72 -3.88
CA GLY A 163 5.92 5.61 -2.42
C GLY A 163 7.14 6.23 -1.73
N GLY A 164 8.09 6.79 -2.49
CA GLY A 164 9.21 7.57 -1.98
C GLY A 164 8.77 8.85 -1.26
N LYS A 165 9.74 9.51 -0.63
CA LYS A 165 9.52 10.77 0.10
C LYS A 165 10.48 11.85 -0.36
N ILE A 166 10.04 13.09 -0.22
CA ILE A 166 10.89 14.28 -0.34
C ILE A 166 10.95 15.00 1.01
N ILE A 167 12.03 15.75 1.21
CA ILE A 167 12.16 16.75 2.27
C ILE A 167 11.93 18.12 1.62
N LEU A 168 10.92 18.84 2.10
CA LEU A 168 10.69 20.24 1.77
C LEU A 168 11.48 21.12 2.74
N HIS A 169 12.22 22.08 2.23
CA HIS A 169 12.87 23.15 2.99
C HIS A 169 12.05 24.43 2.81
N LEU A 170 11.34 24.83 3.86
CA LEU A 170 10.43 25.96 3.84
C LEU A 170 11.21 27.26 4.04
N SER A 171 10.74 28.36 3.45
CA SER A 171 11.44 29.65 3.46
C SER A 171 11.57 30.26 4.85
N TRP A 172 10.70 29.84 5.79
CA TRP A 172 10.76 30.24 7.19
C TRP A 172 11.67 29.35 8.06
N GLY A 173 12.48 28.47 7.45
CA GLY A 173 13.52 27.69 8.11
C GLY A 173 13.08 26.34 8.67
N GLU A 174 11.84 25.92 8.45
CA GLU A 174 11.35 24.60 8.84
C GLU A 174 11.50 23.58 7.69
N THR A 175 11.59 22.31 8.05
CA THR A 175 11.57 21.21 7.09
C THR A 175 10.31 20.37 7.23
N ALA A 176 9.76 19.89 6.11
CA ALA A 176 8.58 19.03 6.11
C ALA A 176 8.78 17.80 5.21
N GLU A 177 8.49 16.61 5.75
CA GLU A 177 8.48 15.38 4.97
C GLU A 177 7.17 15.23 4.20
N ARG A 178 7.25 14.80 2.94
CA ARG A 178 6.07 14.49 2.11
C ARG A 178 6.26 13.17 1.39
N SER A 179 5.30 12.27 1.57
CA SER A 179 5.20 11.04 0.75
C SER A 179 4.68 11.40 -0.63
N CYS A 180 5.19 10.68 -1.63
CA CYS A 180 4.90 10.94 -3.04
C CYS A 180 4.38 9.67 -3.70
N ARG A 181 3.32 9.80 -4.51
CA ARG A 181 2.77 8.70 -5.32
C ARG A 181 2.72 9.06 -6.78
N PHE A 182 3.12 8.10 -7.61
CA PHE A 182 3.09 8.22 -9.07
C PHE A 182 1.64 8.19 -9.57
N ILE A 183 1.32 9.08 -10.50
CA ILE A 183 0.05 9.07 -11.24
C ILE A 183 0.35 8.91 -12.73
N ASP A 184 1.19 9.79 -13.30
CA ASP A 184 1.74 9.65 -14.65
C ASP A 184 3.03 10.50 -14.77
N GLU A 185 3.55 10.68 -15.99
CA GLU A 185 4.79 11.46 -16.23
C GLU A 185 4.67 12.95 -15.89
N TYR A 186 3.44 13.49 -15.76
CA TYR A 186 3.17 14.90 -15.53
C TYR A 186 2.42 15.18 -14.24
N HIS A 187 1.84 14.15 -13.61
CA HIS A 187 1.07 14.26 -12.37
C HIS A 187 1.65 13.38 -11.26
N THR A 188 1.65 13.93 -10.06
CA THR A 188 2.07 13.23 -8.84
C THR A 188 1.18 13.62 -7.68
N GLU A 189 0.96 12.70 -6.76
CA GLU A 189 0.42 13.02 -5.45
C GLU A 189 1.58 13.32 -4.50
N ILE A 190 1.55 14.44 -3.79
CA ILE A 190 2.57 14.84 -2.81
C ILE A 190 1.85 15.25 -1.52
N GLY A 191 2.06 14.48 -0.45
CA GLY A 191 1.40 14.70 0.85
C GLY A 191 -0.12 14.71 0.77
N GLY A 192 -0.70 13.85 -0.07
CA GLY A 192 -2.14 13.74 -0.28
C GLY A 192 -2.77 14.76 -1.23
N ASN A 193 -1.98 15.67 -1.81
CA ASN A 193 -2.45 16.62 -2.82
C ASN A 193 -1.92 16.24 -4.19
N ILE A 194 -2.74 16.40 -5.22
CA ILE A 194 -2.35 16.09 -6.60
C ILE A 194 -1.85 17.36 -7.27
N TYR A 195 -0.72 17.25 -7.95
CA TYR A 195 -0.08 18.34 -8.66
C TYR A 195 0.29 17.92 -10.07
N HIS A 196 0.19 18.87 -10.99
CA HIS A 196 1.03 18.83 -12.18
C HIS A 196 2.48 19.17 -11.79
N ILE A 197 3.49 18.53 -12.38
CA ILE A 197 4.91 18.72 -11.99
C ILE A 197 5.37 20.18 -12.11
N CYS A 198 4.89 20.93 -13.12
CA CYS A 198 5.17 22.36 -13.26
C CYS A 198 4.50 23.19 -12.16
N GLU A 199 3.23 22.90 -11.86
CA GLU A 199 2.49 23.63 -10.81
C GLU A 199 3.21 23.49 -9.46
N PHE A 200 3.67 22.28 -9.15
CA PHE A 200 4.45 22.05 -7.95
C PHE A 200 5.74 22.85 -7.95
N ALA A 201 6.53 22.78 -9.04
CA ALA A 201 7.80 23.49 -9.17
C ALA A 201 7.65 25.02 -9.04
N GLU A 202 6.70 25.61 -9.78
CA GLU A 202 6.40 27.04 -9.74
C GLU A 202 5.94 27.48 -8.34
N ARG A 203 5.13 26.66 -7.67
CA ARG A 203 4.67 26.95 -6.30
C ARG A 203 5.82 26.91 -5.29
N MET A 204 6.75 25.97 -5.43
CA MET A 204 7.93 25.90 -4.56
C MET A 204 8.80 27.15 -4.75
N GLU A 205 9.10 27.52 -6.00
CA GLU A 205 9.89 28.72 -6.30
C GLU A 205 9.22 30.00 -5.78
N ARG A 206 7.93 30.19 -6.07
CA ARG A 206 7.17 31.38 -5.65
C ARG A 206 7.16 31.59 -4.14
N ASN A 207 7.17 30.50 -3.37
CA ASN A 207 7.18 30.55 -1.91
C ASN A 207 8.59 30.56 -1.31
N GLY A 208 9.65 30.52 -2.13
CA GLY A 208 11.04 30.40 -1.70
C GLY A 208 11.35 29.07 -1.04
N HIS A 209 10.62 28.01 -1.39
CA HIS A 209 10.85 26.66 -0.89
C HIS A 209 11.79 25.89 -1.82
N THR A 210 12.56 24.99 -1.24
CA THR A 210 13.37 24.02 -2.02
C THR A 210 13.05 22.61 -1.55
N TYR A 211 13.47 21.61 -2.30
CA TYR A 211 13.15 20.22 -1.97
C TYR A 211 14.20 19.26 -2.51
N GLU A 212 14.36 18.14 -1.82
CA GLU A 212 15.34 17.10 -2.14
C GLU A 212 14.78 15.70 -1.86
N PRO A 213 15.29 14.65 -2.52
CA PRO A 213 14.86 13.29 -2.25
C PRO A 213 15.27 12.88 -0.83
N LYS A 214 14.34 12.29 -0.06
CA LYS A 214 14.71 11.64 1.20
C LYS A 214 15.40 10.31 0.86
N PRO A 215 16.63 10.05 1.35
CA PRO A 215 17.25 8.75 1.20
C PRO A 215 16.34 7.65 1.77
N GLN A 216 16.13 6.58 1.02
CA GLN A 216 15.40 5.43 1.54
C GLN A 216 16.23 4.81 2.68
N GLU A 217 15.65 4.71 3.86
CA GLU A 217 16.25 3.91 4.93
C GLU A 217 16.25 2.45 4.48
N PRO A 218 17.39 1.73 4.56
CA PRO A 218 17.41 0.31 4.28
C PRO A 218 16.42 -0.39 5.23
N PRO A 219 15.71 -1.45 4.79
CA PRO A 219 14.81 -2.17 5.66
C PRO A 219 15.59 -2.69 6.87
N HIS A 220 15.37 -2.07 8.03
CA HIS A 220 16.11 -2.38 9.25
C HIS A 220 15.81 -3.83 9.65
N LYS A 221 16.87 -4.65 9.75
CA LYS A 221 16.79 -5.99 10.37
C LYS A 221 16.18 -5.84 11.75
N THR A 222 15.10 -6.57 12.00
CA THR A 222 14.42 -6.68 13.29
C THR A 222 15.43 -6.85 14.42
N VAL A 223 15.52 -5.85 15.30
CA VAL A 223 16.26 -5.97 16.56
C VAL A 223 15.51 -7.00 17.40
N ARG A 224 16.10 -8.20 17.55
CA ARG A 224 15.63 -9.19 18.53
C ARG A 224 15.75 -8.54 19.91
N HIS A 225 14.64 -8.11 20.48
CA HIS A 225 14.58 -7.86 21.91
C HIS A 225 14.86 -9.19 22.61
N LYS A 226 15.97 -9.24 23.35
CA LYS A 226 16.28 -10.34 24.26
C LYS A 226 15.11 -10.45 25.24
N GLU A 227 14.44 -11.59 25.24
CA GLU A 227 13.53 -11.98 26.31
C GLU A 227 14.33 -11.96 27.61
N TYR A 228 13.93 -11.06 28.53
CA TYR A 228 14.32 -11.19 29.91
C TYR A 228 13.34 -12.16 30.55
N GLU A 229 13.81 -13.37 30.81
CA GLU A 229 13.18 -14.33 31.71
C GLU A 229 12.95 -13.67 33.07
N ARG A 230 11.72 -13.75 33.57
CA ARG A 230 11.38 -13.96 34.99
C ARG A 230 9.91 -14.30 35.15
#